data_AF-A0A8I5N408-F1
#
_entry.id   AF-A0A8I5N408-F1
#
_cell.length_a   1.000
_cell.length_b   1.000
_cell.length_c   1.000
_cell.angle_alpha   90.00
_cell.angle_beta   90.00
_cell.angle_gamma   90.00
#
_symmetry.space_group_name_H-M   'P 1'
#
loop_
_entity.id
_entity.type
_entity.pdbx_description
1 polymer ?
#
loop_
_entity_poly.entity_id
_entity_poly.type
_entity_poly.pdbx_seq_one_letter_code
_entity_poly.pdbx_strand_id
1 'polypeptide(L)'
;MGEAGEEQWRIFQILDAARNFHYITILRDPVSRYLSEWRHVQRGATWKASLHVCDGRPPTSEELPSCYTGDDWSGCPLKEFMDCPYNLANNRQVRMLSDLTLVGCYNLSVMPEKQRNKVLLESAKSNLKHMAFFGLTEFQRKTQYLFEKTFNMNFISPFTQYNTTRASSVEINEEIQKRIEGLNFLDMELYSYAKDLFLQRYQFMRQKEHQEARRKRQEQRKFLKGRLLQTHFQSQGQGQSQNPNQNQSQNPNPNANQNLTQNLMQNLTQSSRQKENRESLKQNSGKEQNGNTSNGTNDYIGSVEKWR
;
A
#
# COMPACT_ATOMS: atom_id res chain seq x y z
N MET A 1 -34.89 27.83 -11.94
CA MET A 1 -35.00 26.66 -12.83
C MET A 1 -33.58 26.32 -13.26
N GLY A 2 -32.91 25.26 -12.82
CA GLY A 2 -33.19 24.14 -11.93
C GLY A 2 -31.89 23.34 -12.01
N GLU A 3 -31.15 23.30 -10.91
CA GLU A 3 -29.87 22.60 -10.80
C GLU A 3 -30.09 21.09 -10.92
N ALA A 4 -29.31 20.42 -11.77
CA ALA A 4 -29.16 18.97 -11.77
C ALA A 4 -27.65 18.69 -11.59
N GLY A 5 -27.20 18.79 -10.34
CA GLY A 5 -25.90 18.29 -9.90
C GLY A 5 -26.07 16.84 -9.45
N GLU A 6 -25.29 15.96 -10.09
CA GLU A 6 -25.32 14.51 -9.99
C GLU A 6 -25.28 13.98 -8.55
N GLU A 7 -26.09 12.94 -8.32
CA GLU A 7 -26.26 12.23 -7.07
C GLU A 7 -24.94 11.65 -6.55
N GLN A 8 -24.50 12.21 -5.43
CA GLN A 8 -23.39 11.72 -4.64
C GLN A 8 -23.78 10.38 -3.97
N TRP A 9 -23.21 9.28 -4.49
CA TRP A 9 -23.43 7.90 -4.05
C TRP A 9 -23.35 7.72 -2.53
N ARG A 10 -24.47 7.27 -1.94
CA ARG A 10 -24.74 7.15 -0.50
C ARG A 10 -24.23 5.85 0.12
N ILE A 11 -22.91 5.66 0.18
CA ILE A 11 -22.31 4.76 1.20
C ILE A 11 -21.89 5.55 2.45
N PHE A 12 -21.75 6.87 2.33
CA PHE A 12 -21.06 7.69 3.33
C PHE A 12 -21.95 8.58 4.21
N GLN A 13 -23.28 8.47 4.14
CA GLN A 13 -24.21 9.43 4.78
C GLN A 13 -24.95 8.93 6.05
N ILE A 14 -24.49 7.87 6.72
CA ILE A 14 -25.05 7.48 8.03
C ILE A 14 -23.93 7.22 9.04
N LEU A 15 -22.96 8.13 9.10
CA LEU A 15 -22.01 8.19 10.19
C LEU A 15 -21.97 9.65 10.67
N ASP A 16 -22.36 9.83 11.93
CA ASP A 16 -22.27 11.04 12.75
C ASP A 16 -21.26 12.06 12.18
N ALA A 17 -21.73 13.22 11.70
CA ALA A 17 -20.93 14.24 11.01
C ALA A 17 -19.76 14.80 11.85
N ALA A 18 -19.64 14.38 13.11
CA ALA A 18 -18.55 14.68 14.03
C ALA A 18 -17.40 13.65 14.04
N ARG A 19 -17.51 12.51 13.35
CA ARG A 19 -16.52 11.41 13.43
C ARG A 19 -15.92 11.05 12.07
N ASN A 20 -14.59 11.04 12.02
CA ASN A 20 -13.83 10.59 10.85
C ASN A 20 -13.59 9.08 10.93
N PHE A 21 -14.15 8.34 9.97
CA PHE A 21 -13.95 6.89 9.86
C PHE A 21 -12.95 6.57 8.75
N HIS A 22 -11.83 5.96 9.12
CA HIS A 22 -10.78 5.55 8.19
C HIS A 22 -10.88 4.05 7.90
N TYR A 23 -11.51 3.70 6.79
CA TYR A 23 -11.60 2.31 6.35
C TYR A 23 -10.27 1.81 5.82
N ILE A 24 -9.90 0.60 6.24
CA ILE A 24 -8.72 -0.12 5.75
C ILE A 24 -9.06 -1.56 5.39
N THR A 25 -8.30 -2.16 4.48
CA THR A 25 -8.43 -3.59 4.14
C THR A 25 -7.12 -4.22 3.69
N ILE A 26 -7.10 -5.55 3.53
CA ILE A 26 -5.99 -6.30 2.95
C ILE A 26 -6.54 -7.24 1.89
N LEU A 27 -5.95 -7.20 0.69
CA LEU A 27 -6.27 -8.10 -0.40
C LEU A 27 -5.20 -9.17 -0.60
N ARG A 28 -5.57 -10.20 -1.35
CA ARG A 28 -4.72 -11.32 -1.71
C ARG A 28 -5.03 -11.77 -3.14
N ASP A 29 -4.02 -12.30 -3.81
CA ASP A 29 -4.16 -13.00 -5.07
C ASP A 29 -5.37 -13.96 -5.03
N PRO A 30 -6.33 -13.87 -5.98
CA PRO A 30 -7.60 -14.57 -5.87
C PRO A 30 -7.48 -16.09 -5.84
N VAL A 31 -6.57 -16.68 -6.61
CA VAL A 31 -6.35 -18.14 -6.61
C VAL A 31 -5.82 -18.56 -5.23
N SER A 32 -4.79 -17.89 -4.74
CA SER A 32 -4.20 -18.16 -3.43
C SER A 32 -5.20 -17.96 -2.29
N ARG A 33 -6.03 -16.92 -2.37
CA ARG A 33 -7.09 -16.61 -1.42
C ARG A 33 -8.18 -17.69 -1.43
N TYR A 34 -8.64 -18.09 -2.61
CA TYR A 34 -9.68 -19.11 -2.80
C TYR A 34 -9.24 -20.47 -2.25
N LEU A 35 -8.03 -20.92 -2.58
CA LEU A 35 -7.45 -22.16 -2.04
C LEU A 35 -7.27 -22.11 -0.52
N SER A 36 -6.84 -20.96 0.01
CA SER A 36 -6.72 -20.75 1.46
C SER A 36 -8.06 -20.86 2.16
N GLU A 37 -9.12 -20.34 1.55
CA GLU A 37 -10.49 -20.42 2.07
C GLU A 37 -11.01 -21.84 2.01
N TRP A 38 -10.85 -22.54 0.87
CA TRP A 38 -11.20 -23.96 0.74
C TRP A 38 -10.55 -24.80 1.86
N ARG A 39 -9.24 -24.64 2.09
CA ARG A 39 -8.56 -25.34 3.20
C ARG A 39 -9.07 -24.94 4.59
N HIS A 40 -9.70 -23.78 4.73
CA HIS A 40 -10.34 -23.35 5.98
C HIS A 40 -11.72 -23.99 6.15
N VAL A 41 -12.48 -24.04 5.08
CA VAL A 41 -13.79 -24.69 5.04
C VAL A 41 -13.67 -26.20 5.26
N GLN A 42 -12.68 -26.83 4.61
CA GLN A 42 -12.37 -28.26 4.78
C GLN A 42 -12.08 -28.66 6.23
N ARG A 43 -11.68 -27.71 7.09
CA ARG A 43 -11.43 -27.92 8.53
C ARG A 43 -12.52 -27.35 9.45
N GLY A 44 -13.70 -27.06 8.91
CA GLY A 44 -14.90 -26.68 9.67
C GLY A 44 -15.25 -25.19 9.70
N ALA A 45 -14.55 -24.32 8.96
CA ALA A 45 -14.98 -22.93 8.87
C ALA A 45 -16.23 -22.77 8.00
N THR A 46 -17.20 -22.02 8.50
CA THR A 46 -18.45 -21.72 7.77
C THR A 46 -18.75 -20.23 7.68
N TRP A 47 -18.37 -19.47 8.71
CA TRP A 47 -18.83 -18.09 8.94
C TRP A 47 -20.36 -17.96 8.92
N LYS A 48 -21.10 -19.03 9.27
CA LYS A 48 -22.58 -19.09 9.21
C LYS A 48 -23.32 -18.06 10.06
N ALA A 49 -22.65 -17.44 11.03
CA ALA A 49 -23.19 -16.35 11.84
C ALA A 49 -23.07 -14.97 11.17
N SER A 50 -22.54 -14.89 9.94
CA SER A 50 -22.46 -13.63 9.18
C SER A 50 -23.86 -13.14 8.82
N LEU A 51 -24.17 -11.90 9.18
CA LEU A 51 -25.53 -11.36 9.02
C LEU A 51 -25.89 -11.03 7.56
N HIS A 52 -24.89 -10.74 6.72
CA HIS A 52 -25.09 -10.37 5.32
C HIS A 52 -26.13 -9.24 5.11
N VAL A 53 -26.20 -8.28 6.04
CA VAL A 53 -27.17 -7.19 5.97
C VAL A 53 -26.95 -6.35 4.73
N CYS A 54 -28.01 -6.17 3.94
CA CYS A 54 -28.08 -5.27 2.79
C CYS A 54 -29.50 -4.71 2.72
N ASP A 55 -29.64 -3.41 2.42
CA ASP A 55 -30.94 -2.69 2.48
C ASP A 55 -31.72 -2.95 3.79
N GLY A 56 -31.01 -2.98 4.91
CA GLY A 56 -31.59 -3.08 6.25
C GLY A 56 -32.06 -4.47 6.67
N ARG A 57 -31.86 -5.52 5.86
CA ARG A 57 -32.25 -6.90 6.21
C ARG A 57 -31.20 -7.95 5.83
N PRO A 58 -31.20 -9.13 6.48
CA PRO A 58 -30.44 -10.29 5.99
C PRO A 58 -31.09 -10.89 4.72
N PRO A 59 -30.33 -11.65 3.91
CA PRO A 59 -30.88 -12.41 2.79
C PRO A 59 -31.74 -13.58 3.27
N THR A 60 -32.70 -14.00 2.46
CA THR A 60 -33.43 -15.25 2.68
C THR A 60 -32.59 -16.46 2.28
N SER A 61 -32.99 -17.66 2.71
CA SER A 61 -32.34 -18.92 2.28
C SER A 61 -32.46 -19.19 0.78
N GLU A 62 -33.44 -18.58 0.11
CA GLU A 62 -33.60 -18.64 -1.35
C GLU A 62 -32.62 -17.69 -2.06
N GLU A 63 -32.40 -16.49 -1.50
CA GLU A 63 -31.43 -15.51 -2.01
C GLU A 63 -29.98 -15.96 -1.76
N LEU A 64 -29.73 -16.71 -0.68
CA LEU A 64 -28.41 -17.21 -0.32
C LEU A 64 -28.46 -18.65 0.20
N PRO A 65 -28.52 -19.66 -0.70
CA PRO A 65 -28.53 -21.07 -0.32
C PRO A 65 -27.20 -21.55 0.31
N SER A 66 -27.24 -22.63 1.10
CA SER A 66 -26.07 -23.24 1.75
C SER A 66 -25.42 -24.33 0.90
N CYS A 67 -24.07 -24.40 0.86
CA CYS A 67 -23.31 -25.40 0.06
C CYS A 67 -23.16 -26.75 0.74
N TYR A 68 -23.66 -26.83 1.96
CA TYR A 68 -23.55 -28.01 2.78
C TYR A 68 -24.84 -28.19 3.57
N THR A 69 -25.09 -29.45 3.90
CA THR A 69 -26.14 -29.87 4.82
C THR A 69 -25.55 -30.07 6.20
N GLY A 70 -26.33 -29.78 7.25
CA GLY A 70 -25.86 -29.95 8.64
C GLY A 70 -25.05 -28.76 9.15
N ASP A 71 -24.08 -29.03 10.02
CA ASP A 71 -23.42 -27.98 10.82
C ASP A 71 -22.32 -27.21 10.07
N ASP A 72 -21.56 -27.89 9.22
CA ASP A 72 -20.44 -27.34 8.46
C ASP A 72 -20.14 -28.11 7.17
N TRP A 73 -19.08 -27.71 6.48
CA TRP A 73 -18.61 -28.31 5.23
C TRP A 73 -17.23 -28.99 5.40
N SER A 74 -17.00 -29.57 6.58
CA SER A 74 -15.76 -30.29 6.90
C SER A 74 -15.50 -31.44 5.94
N GLY A 75 -14.23 -31.64 5.56
CA GLY A 75 -13.83 -32.69 4.63
C GLY A 75 -14.12 -32.40 3.14
N CYS A 76 -14.81 -31.30 2.80
CA CYS A 76 -15.16 -30.94 1.42
C CYS A 76 -13.96 -31.05 0.44
N PRO A 77 -14.04 -31.90 -0.59
CA PRO A 77 -13.07 -31.92 -1.69
C PRO A 77 -13.04 -30.60 -2.46
N LEU A 78 -11.89 -30.25 -3.06
CA LEU A 78 -11.76 -29.02 -3.86
C LEU A 78 -12.77 -28.99 -5.02
N LYS A 79 -13.05 -30.13 -5.63
CA LYS A 79 -14.02 -30.25 -6.72
C LYS A 79 -15.42 -29.83 -6.27
N GLU A 80 -15.92 -30.37 -5.16
CA GLU A 80 -17.23 -30.00 -4.61
C GLU A 80 -17.27 -28.52 -4.20
N PHE A 81 -16.18 -28.02 -3.64
CA PHE A 81 -16.04 -26.60 -3.30
C PHE A 81 -16.21 -25.69 -4.53
N MET A 82 -15.64 -26.08 -5.68
CA MET A 82 -15.77 -25.36 -6.95
C MET A 82 -17.09 -25.60 -7.68
N ASP A 83 -17.75 -26.74 -7.45
CA ASP A 83 -18.99 -27.12 -8.13
C ASP A 83 -20.22 -26.41 -7.52
N CYS A 84 -20.15 -25.94 -6.27
CA CYS A 84 -21.25 -25.23 -5.63
C CYS A 84 -21.47 -23.82 -6.25
N PRO A 85 -22.60 -23.54 -6.92
CA PRO A 85 -22.81 -22.28 -7.64
C PRO A 85 -23.01 -21.07 -6.72
N TYR A 86 -23.48 -21.29 -5.50
CA TYR A 86 -23.74 -20.24 -4.50
C TYR A 86 -22.62 -20.15 -3.44
N ASN A 87 -21.44 -20.71 -3.73
CA ASN A 87 -20.28 -20.61 -2.84
C ASN A 87 -19.81 -19.16 -2.69
N LEU A 88 -19.89 -18.63 -1.47
CA LEU A 88 -19.45 -17.28 -1.13
C LEU A 88 -17.94 -17.06 -1.25
N ALA A 89 -17.15 -18.10 -1.48
CA ALA A 89 -15.76 -17.96 -1.88
C ALA A 89 -15.61 -17.32 -3.26
N ASN A 90 -16.57 -17.52 -4.18
CA ASN A 90 -16.53 -16.94 -5.52
C ASN A 90 -16.62 -15.41 -5.46
N ASN A 91 -15.67 -14.73 -6.10
CA ASN A 91 -15.59 -13.26 -6.18
C ASN A 91 -15.78 -12.56 -4.81
N ARG A 92 -15.22 -13.15 -3.75
CA ARG A 92 -15.40 -12.67 -2.37
C ARG A 92 -14.91 -11.24 -2.20
N GLN A 93 -13.75 -10.89 -2.74
CA GLN A 93 -13.16 -9.56 -2.53
C GLN A 93 -14.04 -8.47 -3.19
N VAL A 94 -14.49 -8.70 -4.43
CA VAL A 94 -15.41 -7.79 -5.12
C VAL A 94 -16.74 -7.70 -4.38
N ARG A 95 -17.35 -8.83 -3.99
CA ARG A 95 -18.63 -8.81 -3.27
C ARG A 95 -18.54 -8.08 -1.92
N MET A 96 -17.44 -8.24 -1.19
CA MET A 96 -17.28 -7.64 0.14
C MET A 96 -16.85 -6.17 0.10
N LEU A 97 -16.31 -5.69 -1.03
CA LEU A 97 -15.89 -4.29 -1.21
C LEU A 97 -16.90 -3.44 -1.99
N SER A 98 -17.85 -4.06 -2.67
CA SER A 98 -18.89 -3.36 -3.42
C SER A 98 -20.05 -2.96 -2.53
N ASP A 99 -20.76 -1.94 -2.99
CA ASP A 99 -22.11 -1.64 -2.52
C ASP A 99 -23.10 -2.58 -3.20
N LEU A 100 -23.62 -3.52 -2.42
CA LEU A 100 -24.55 -4.53 -2.92
C LEU A 100 -25.95 -3.95 -3.18
N THR A 101 -26.30 -2.79 -2.62
CA THR A 101 -27.61 -2.14 -2.85
C THR A 101 -27.77 -1.76 -4.32
N LEU A 102 -26.66 -1.42 -5.00
CA LEU A 102 -26.61 -1.09 -6.43
C LEU A 102 -27.07 -2.23 -7.35
N VAL A 103 -27.10 -3.47 -6.85
CA VAL A 103 -27.45 -4.66 -7.63
C VAL A 103 -28.61 -5.46 -7.07
N GLY A 104 -29.44 -4.83 -6.22
CA GLY A 104 -30.55 -5.53 -5.57
C GLY A 104 -30.09 -6.54 -4.51
N CYS A 105 -28.98 -6.24 -3.83
CA CYS A 105 -28.40 -7.08 -2.79
C CYS A 105 -28.08 -8.51 -3.28
N TYR A 106 -28.70 -9.51 -2.63
CA TYR A 106 -28.53 -10.93 -2.93
C TYR A 106 -29.59 -11.47 -3.91
N ASN A 107 -30.55 -10.65 -4.34
CA ASN A 107 -31.52 -11.05 -5.34
C ASN A 107 -30.90 -10.98 -6.75
N LEU A 108 -30.49 -12.14 -7.26
CA LEU A 108 -29.82 -12.26 -8.56
C LEU A 108 -30.75 -11.99 -9.76
N SER A 109 -32.07 -11.95 -9.55
CA SER A 109 -33.06 -11.77 -10.63
C SER A 109 -33.31 -10.30 -10.99
N VAL A 110 -32.80 -9.35 -10.21
CA VAL A 110 -33.06 -7.91 -10.40
C VAL A 110 -32.45 -7.37 -11.69
N MET A 111 -31.35 -7.96 -12.16
CA MET A 111 -30.70 -7.53 -13.40
C MET A 111 -29.87 -8.66 -14.03
N PRO A 112 -29.58 -8.58 -15.35
CA PRO A 112 -28.73 -9.57 -16.02
C PRO A 112 -27.35 -9.68 -15.38
N GLU A 113 -26.82 -10.90 -15.30
CA GLU A 113 -25.55 -11.19 -14.64
C GLU A 113 -24.39 -10.33 -15.16
N LYS A 114 -24.29 -10.15 -16.48
CA LYS A 114 -23.25 -9.31 -17.10
C LYS A 114 -23.30 -7.86 -16.62
N GLN A 115 -24.50 -7.30 -16.45
CA GLN A 115 -24.67 -5.94 -15.94
C GLN A 115 -24.33 -5.89 -14.44
N ARG A 116 -24.82 -6.85 -13.66
CA ARG A 116 -24.51 -7.00 -12.24
C ARG A 116 -23.00 -7.05 -11.99
N ASN A 117 -22.30 -7.89 -12.73
CA ASN A 117 -20.85 -8.09 -12.64
C ASN A 117 -20.08 -6.78 -12.89
N LYS A 118 -20.48 -5.99 -13.89
CA LYS A 118 -19.88 -4.68 -14.17
C LYS A 118 -20.10 -3.70 -13.01
N VAL A 119 -21.33 -3.59 -12.50
CA VAL A 119 -21.66 -2.67 -11.38
C VAL A 119 -20.88 -3.03 -10.13
N LEU A 120 -20.84 -4.32 -9.76
CA LEU A 120 -20.08 -4.79 -8.60
C LEU A 120 -18.60 -4.46 -8.69
N LEU A 121 -17.98 -4.72 -9.86
CA LEU A 121 -16.56 -4.49 -10.02
C LEU A 121 -16.21 -3.01 -9.95
N GLU A 122 -16.96 -2.15 -10.62
CA GLU A 122 -16.71 -0.70 -10.58
C GLU A 122 -16.96 -0.11 -9.19
N SER A 123 -17.99 -0.59 -8.49
CA SER A 123 -18.24 -0.25 -7.08
C SER A 123 -17.08 -0.66 -6.18
N ALA A 124 -16.59 -1.90 -6.31
CA ALA A 124 -15.46 -2.41 -5.53
C ALA A 124 -14.15 -1.64 -5.80
N LYS A 125 -13.84 -1.36 -7.08
CA LYS A 125 -12.67 -0.53 -7.45
C LYS A 125 -12.78 0.87 -6.85
N SER A 126 -13.95 1.49 -6.95
CA SER A 126 -14.21 2.83 -6.39
C SER A 126 -14.04 2.83 -4.87
N ASN A 127 -14.70 1.92 -4.15
CA ASN A 127 -14.64 1.86 -2.70
C ASN A 127 -13.21 1.58 -2.22
N LEU A 128 -12.53 0.60 -2.80
CA LEU A 128 -11.13 0.30 -2.50
C LEU A 128 -10.22 1.51 -2.76
N LYS A 129 -10.43 2.21 -3.89
CA LYS A 129 -9.68 3.41 -4.24
C LYS A 129 -9.88 4.49 -3.18
N HIS A 130 -11.05 4.66 -2.58
CA HIS A 130 -11.32 5.73 -1.60
C HIS A 130 -11.05 5.35 -0.14
N MET A 131 -10.73 4.09 0.16
CA MET A 131 -10.27 3.70 1.50
C MET A 131 -9.00 4.46 1.88
N ALA A 132 -8.86 4.76 3.18
CA ALA A 132 -7.68 5.45 3.71
C ALA A 132 -6.40 4.65 3.40
N PHE A 133 -6.47 3.33 3.50
CA PHE A 133 -5.35 2.45 3.19
C PHE A 133 -5.84 1.06 2.75
N PHE A 134 -5.09 0.40 1.87
CA PHE A 134 -5.20 -1.04 1.72
C PHE A 134 -3.84 -1.70 1.51
N GLY A 135 -3.71 -2.93 1.99
CA GLY A 135 -2.51 -3.76 1.89
C GLY A 135 -2.67 -4.92 0.91
N LEU A 136 -1.54 -5.49 0.50
CA LEU A 136 -1.48 -6.72 -0.27
C LEU A 136 -0.67 -7.77 0.50
N THR A 137 -1.19 -8.99 0.56
CA THR A 137 -0.62 -10.09 1.36
C THR A 137 0.78 -10.50 0.87
N GLU A 138 1.04 -10.34 -0.42
CA GLU A 138 2.26 -10.66 -1.15
C GLU A 138 3.37 -9.61 -0.93
N PHE A 139 3.03 -8.46 -0.34
CA PHE A 139 3.94 -7.33 -0.19
C PHE A 139 4.00 -6.79 1.25
N GLN A 140 4.16 -7.65 2.25
CA GLN A 140 4.10 -7.32 3.68
C GLN A 140 4.94 -6.10 4.08
N ARG A 141 6.19 -5.99 3.59
CA ARG A 141 7.07 -4.84 3.86
C ARG A 141 6.59 -3.53 3.24
N LYS A 142 6.02 -3.58 2.03
CA LYS A 142 5.44 -2.39 1.38
C LYS A 142 4.13 -1.99 2.04
N THR A 143 3.33 -2.97 2.44
CA THR A 143 2.10 -2.81 3.22
C THR A 143 2.40 -2.09 4.53
N GLN A 144 3.40 -2.56 5.28
CA GLN A 144 3.89 -1.89 6.50
C GLN A 144 4.27 -0.43 6.20
N TYR A 145 5.16 -0.20 5.23
CA TYR A 145 5.64 1.14 4.88
C TYR A 145 4.49 2.10 4.54
N LEU A 146 3.56 1.68 3.66
CA LEU A 146 2.46 2.53 3.25
C LEU A 146 1.50 2.82 4.41
N PHE A 147 1.23 1.84 5.29
CA PHE A 147 0.39 2.06 6.47
C PHE A 147 1.02 3.09 7.41
N GLU A 148 2.30 2.91 7.74
CA GLU A 148 3.08 3.82 8.58
C GLU A 148 3.07 5.26 8.05
N LYS A 149 3.24 5.43 6.73
CA LYS A 149 3.19 6.75 6.10
C LYS A 149 1.79 7.34 6.00
N THR A 150 0.76 6.51 5.82
CA THR A 150 -0.64 6.97 5.72
C THR A 150 -1.11 7.56 7.04
N PHE A 151 -0.81 6.89 8.15
CA PHE A 151 -1.27 7.29 9.49
C PHE A 151 -0.20 7.97 10.34
N ASN A 152 0.98 8.24 9.76
CA ASN A 152 2.13 8.84 10.43
C ASN A 152 2.47 8.14 11.76
N MET A 153 2.56 6.81 11.72
CA MET A 153 2.87 5.94 12.85
C MET A 153 3.94 4.90 12.47
N ASN A 154 4.48 4.17 13.45
CA ASN A 154 5.47 3.12 13.20
C ASN A 154 5.08 1.84 13.93
N PHE A 155 5.26 0.69 13.28
CA PHE A 155 5.17 -0.59 13.98
C PHE A 155 6.45 -0.85 14.78
N ILE A 156 6.30 -1.50 15.94
CA ILE A 156 7.45 -1.87 16.79
C ILE A 156 8.30 -2.93 16.10
N SER A 157 7.65 -3.99 15.59
CA SER A 157 8.29 -5.10 14.91
C SER A 157 7.98 -5.03 13.42
N PRO A 158 9.00 -5.24 12.57
CA PRO A 158 8.82 -4.97 11.17
C PRO A 158 8.26 -6.24 10.50
N PHE A 159 7.29 -6.11 9.59
CA PHE A 159 6.52 -7.23 9.03
C PHE A 159 7.38 -8.24 8.25
N THR A 160 7.18 -9.54 8.49
CA THR A 160 7.89 -10.63 7.81
C THR A 160 7.02 -11.22 6.69
N GLN A 161 7.65 -11.49 5.53
CA GLN A 161 6.97 -12.14 4.42
C GLN A 161 6.99 -13.67 4.63
N TYR A 162 5.81 -14.28 4.76
CA TYR A 162 5.67 -15.72 4.82
C TYR A 162 4.96 -16.21 3.55
N ASN A 163 5.74 -16.69 2.58
CA ASN A 163 5.19 -17.21 1.32
C ASN A 163 4.71 -18.66 1.44
N THR A 164 5.25 -19.41 2.40
CA THR A 164 4.80 -20.77 2.74
C THR A 164 3.48 -20.69 3.51
N THR A 165 2.37 -20.74 2.79
CA THR A 165 1.02 -20.70 3.33
C THR A 165 0.30 -22.02 3.07
N ARG A 166 -0.84 -22.26 3.74
CA ARG A 166 -1.68 -23.44 3.45
C ARG A 166 -2.18 -23.50 2.01
N ALA A 167 -2.22 -22.35 1.32
CA ALA A 167 -2.56 -22.30 -0.11
C ALA A 167 -1.36 -22.70 -0.99
N SER A 168 -0.14 -22.27 -0.64
CA SER A 168 1.06 -22.60 -1.44
C SER A 168 1.48 -24.07 -1.30
N SER A 169 0.97 -24.79 -0.29
CA SER A 169 1.16 -26.24 -0.16
C SER A 169 0.13 -27.07 -0.94
N VAL A 170 -0.82 -26.42 -1.63
CA VAL A 170 -1.75 -27.13 -2.50
C VAL A 170 -1.16 -27.17 -3.90
N GLU A 171 -0.80 -28.37 -4.33
CA GLU A 171 -0.46 -28.61 -5.73
C GLU A 171 -1.76 -28.69 -6.53
N ILE A 172 -1.91 -27.77 -7.50
CA ILE A 172 -2.99 -27.78 -8.47
C ILE A 172 -2.41 -27.80 -9.87
N ASN A 173 -3.08 -28.47 -10.80
CA ASN A 173 -2.72 -28.43 -12.21
C ASN A 173 -3.26 -27.15 -12.88
N GLU A 174 -2.81 -26.86 -14.09
CA GLU A 174 -3.22 -25.66 -14.84
C GLU A 174 -4.72 -25.59 -15.12
N GLU A 175 -5.37 -26.74 -15.31
CA GLU A 175 -6.81 -26.82 -15.56
C GLU A 175 -7.62 -26.35 -14.34
N ILE A 176 -7.25 -26.83 -13.16
CA ILE A 176 -7.86 -26.43 -11.89
C ILE A 176 -7.57 -24.96 -11.60
N GLN A 177 -6.36 -24.48 -11.89
CA GLN A 177 -6.03 -23.07 -11.75
C GLN A 177 -6.92 -22.18 -12.63
N LYS A 178 -7.03 -22.47 -13.93
CA LYS A 178 -7.89 -21.74 -14.87
C LYS A 178 -9.35 -21.78 -14.43
N ARG A 179 -9.80 -22.91 -13.88
CA ARG A 179 -11.16 -23.03 -13.34
C ARG A 179 -11.37 -22.11 -12.14
N ILE A 180 -10.43 -22.03 -11.21
CA ILE A 180 -10.50 -21.12 -10.05
C ILE A 180 -10.45 -19.67 -10.51
N GLU A 181 -9.59 -19.32 -11.47
CA GLU A 181 -9.54 -17.99 -12.09
C GLU A 181 -10.89 -17.64 -12.72
N GLY A 182 -11.52 -18.58 -13.43
CA GLY A 182 -12.86 -18.41 -14.01
C GLY A 182 -13.96 -18.19 -12.95
N LEU A 183 -13.92 -18.92 -11.83
CA LEU A 183 -14.86 -18.71 -10.71
C LEU A 183 -14.64 -17.37 -9.98
N ASN A 184 -13.44 -16.80 -10.07
CA ASN A 184 -13.02 -15.59 -9.38
C ASN A 184 -12.66 -14.46 -10.35
N PHE A 185 -13.23 -14.44 -11.56
CA PHE A 185 -12.80 -13.54 -12.63
C PHE A 185 -12.94 -12.05 -12.27
N LEU A 186 -13.94 -11.67 -11.46
CA LEU A 186 -14.08 -10.29 -10.97
C LEU A 186 -12.98 -9.97 -9.96
N ASP A 187 -12.70 -10.92 -9.05
CA ASP A 187 -11.59 -10.78 -8.10
C ASP A 187 -10.24 -10.69 -8.82
N MET A 188 -10.05 -11.41 -9.95
CA MET A 188 -8.84 -11.30 -10.78
C MET A 188 -8.67 -9.89 -11.34
N GLU A 189 -9.73 -9.29 -11.87
CA GLU A 189 -9.68 -7.93 -12.39
C GLU A 189 -9.48 -6.89 -11.26
N LEU A 190 -10.21 -7.04 -10.15
CA LEU A 190 -10.04 -6.17 -8.98
C LEU A 190 -8.62 -6.26 -8.41
N TYR A 191 -8.06 -7.46 -8.29
CA TYR A 191 -6.72 -7.65 -7.73
C TYR A 191 -5.64 -7.08 -8.66
N SER A 192 -5.79 -7.24 -9.97
CA SER A 192 -4.91 -6.59 -10.97
C SER A 192 -4.90 -5.07 -10.79
N TYR A 193 -6.09 -4.45 -10.72
CA TYR A 193 -6.27 -3.03 -10.45
C TYR A 193 -5.64 -2.62 -9.10
N ALA A 194 -5.94 -3.35 -8.04
CA ALA A 194 -5.45 -3.08 -6.70
C ALA A 194 -3.93 -3.15 -6.62
N LYS A 195 -3.32 -4.13 -7.29
CA LYS A 195 -1.87 -4.31 -7.35
C LYS A 195 -1.17 -3.15 -8.02
N ASP A 196 -1.67 -2.71 -9.17
CA ASP A 196 -1.12 -1.55 -9.86
C ASP A 196 -1.24 -0.28 -9.00
N LEU A 197 -2.44 0.02 -8.51
CA LEU A 197 -2.70 1.18 -7.66
C LEU A 197 -1.83 1.18 -6.39
N PHE A 198 -1.67 0.03 -5.73
CA PHE A 198 -0.84 -0.12 -4.55
C PHE A 198 0.64 0.17 -4.83
N LEU A 199 1.18 -0.37 -5.93
CA LEU A 199 2.57 -0.15 -6.31
C LEU A 199 2.81 1.31 -6.71
N GLN A 200 1.86 1.94 -7.41
CA GLN A 200 1.92 3.37 -7.70
C GLN A 200 1.92 4.22 -6.42
N ARG A 201 1.02 3.95 -5.46
CA ARG A 201 1.01 4.62 -4.14
C ARG A 201 2.34 4.46 -3.42
N TYR A 202 2.91 3.25 -3.41
CA TYR A 202 4.20 2.97 -2.81
C TYR A 202 5.31 3.81 -3.46
N GLN A 203 5.40 3.82 -4.79
CA GLN A 203 6.42 4.58 -5.51
C GLN A 203 6.29 6.09 -5.28
N PHE A 204 5.07 6.63 -5.36
CA PHE A 204 4.81 8.04 -5.09
C PHE A 204 5.28 8.46 -3.70
N MET A 205 4.90 7.69 -2.67
CA MET A 205 5.27 7.98 -1.29
C MET A 205 6.80 7.93 -1.08
N ARG A 206 7.48 6.96 -1.69
CA ARG A 206 8.95 6.86 -1.67
C ARG A 206 9.63 8.05 -2.35
N GLN A 207 9.14 8.45 -3.52
CA GLN A 207 9.70 9.59 -4.26
C GLN A 207 9.54 10.89 -3.48
N LYS A 208 8.36 11.12 -2.88
CA LYS A 208 8.09 12.28 -2.02
C LYS A 208 9.05 12.33 -0.83
N GLU A 209 9.23 11.21 -0.12
CA GLU A 209 10.17 11.10 1.00
C GLU A 209 11.62 11.41 0.57
N HIS A 210 12.04 10.90 -0.59
CA HIS A 210 13.37 11.19 -1.13
C HIS A 210 13.56 12.67 -1.52
N GLN A 211 12.52 13.34 -2.03
CA GLN A 211 12.56 14.77 -2.35
C GLN A 211 12.63 15.62 -1.08
N GLU A 212 11.83 15.30 -0.06
CA GLU A 212 11.87 15.97 1.24
C GLU A 212 13.25 15.83 1.92
N ALA A 213 13.83 14.63 1.89
CA ALA A 213 15.18 14.39 2.42
C ALA A 213 16.27 15.14 1.63
N ARG A 214 16.10 15.33 0.31
CA ARG A 214 17.00 16.17 -0.50
C ARG A 214 16.86 17.64 -0.12
N ARG A 215 15.64 18.15 0.03
CA ARG A 215 15.38 19.54 0.44
C ARG A 215 15.98 19.85 1.81
N LYS A 216 15.74 19.00 2.81
CA LYS A 216 16.33 19.14 4.16
C LYS A 216 17.87 19.17 4.13
N ARG A 217 18.51 18.33 3.31
CA ARG A 217 19.97 18.33 3.14
C ARG A 217 20.48 19.62 2.49
N GLN A 218 19.76 20.17 1.52
CA GLN A 218 20.11 21.46 0.89
C GLN A 218 19.96 22.63 1.87
N GLU A 219 18.88 22.66 2.65
CA GLU A 219 18.65 23.67 3.69
C GLU A 219 19.76 23.62 4.75
N GLN A 220 20.12 22.44 5.24
CA GLN A 220 21.24 22.26 6.17
C GLN A 220 22.55 22.78 5.59
N ARG A 221 22.86 22.47 4.32
CA ARG A 221 24.07 22.98 3.64
C ARG A 221 24.07 24.50 3.54
N LYS A 222 22.93 25.12 3.20
CA LYS A 222 22.79 26.58 3.16
C LYS A 222 23.00 27.20 4.55
N PHE A 223 22.40 26.62 5.58
CA PHE A 223 22.56 27.07 6.97
C PHE A 223 24.02 26.98 7.44
N LEU A 224 24.68 25.85 7.20
CA LEU A 224 26.10 25.64 7.53
C LEU A 224 26.99 26.65 6.80
N LYS A 225 26.76 26.89 5.51
CA LYS A 225 27.51 27.90 4.73
C LYS A 225 27.29 29.32 5.27
N GLY A 226 26.06 29.68 5.63
CA GLY A 226 25.73 30.98 6.23
C GLY A 226 26.43 31.17 7.58
N ARG A 227 26.42 30.15 8.44
CA ARG A 227 27.10 30.18 9.74
C ARG A 227 28.62 30.29 9.60
N LEU A 228 29.21 29.61 8.62
CA LEU A 228 30.65 29.70 8.33
C LEU A 228 31.07 31.11 7.87
N LEU A 229 30.26 31.73 7.01
CA LEU A 229 30.46 33.11 6.57
C LEU A 229 30.33 34.10 7.75
N GLN A 230 29.37 33.89 8.64
CA GLN A 230 29.18 34.73 9.81
C GLN A 230 30.35 34.64 10.81
N THR A 231 30.87 33.43 11.06
CA THR A 231 32.07 33.23 11.90
C THR A 231 33.32 33.85 11.28
N HIS A 232 33.44 33.84 9.95
CA HIS A 232 34.57 34.46 9.26
C HIS A 232 34.53 35.99 9.34
N PHE A 233 33.33 36.59 9.24
CA PHE A 233 33.15 38.02 9.45
C PHE A 233 33.42 38.46 10.90
N GLN A 234 33.03 37.64 11.90
CA GLN A 234 33.35 37.93 13.31
C GLN A 234 34.85 37.80 13.62
N SER A 235 35.58 36.86 12.99
CA SER A 235 37.03 36.76 13.18
C SER A 235 37.80 37.90 12.51
N GLN A 236 37.27 38.50 11.44
CA GLN A 236 37.87 39.68 10.81
C GLN A 236 37.53 40.99 11.54
N GLY A 237 36.42 41.05 12.29
CA GLY A 237 36.00 42.22 13.07
C GLY A 237 36.76 42.46 14.39
N GLN A 238 37.53 41.49 14.88
CA GLN A 238 38.38 41.64 16.08
C GLN A 238 39.86 41.96 15.76
N GLY A 239 40.19 42.30 14.50
CA GLY A 239 41.56 42.51 14.03
C GLY A 239 42.10 43.95 14.06
N GLN A 240 41.40 44.94 14.64
CA GLN A 240 41.89 46.32 14.68
C GLN A 240 41.68 46.98 16.05
N SER A 241 42.66 46.82 16.94
CA SER A 241 43.06 47.89 17.88
C SER A 241 44.44 47.63 18.51
N GLN A 242 45.34 48.60 18.26
CA GLN A 242 46.54 49.00 19.02
C GLN A 242 47.92 48.35 18.79
N ASN A 243 48.70 49.15 18.04
CA ASN A 243 50.07 49.66 18.23
C ASN A 243 51.32 48.75 18.23
N PRO A 244 52.41 49.21 17.55
CA PRO A 244 53.68 48.50 17.46
C PRO A 244 54.65 48.94 18.56
N ASN A 245 55.16 47.99 19.37
CA ASN A 245 56.57 48.02 19.76
C ASN A 245 57.08 46.71 20.41
N GLN A 246 58.30 46.36 19.98
CA GLN A 246 59.32 45.49 20.58
C GLN A 246 59.22 43.95 20.48
N ASN A 247 60.02 43.42 19.55
CA ASN A 247 61.05 42.38 19.71
C ASN A 247 60.79 41.19 20.67
N GLN A 248 60.62 39.98 20.11
CA GLN A 248 61.66 38.92 20.01
C GLN A 248 61.07 37.56 19.59
N SER A 249 61.77 36.94 18.62
CA SER A 249 62.08 35.50 18.52
C SER A 249 60.99 34.45 18.24
N GLN A 250 61.32 33.64 17.22
CA GLN A 250 60.91 32.26 16.90
C GLN A 250 59.59 31.99 16.16
N ASN A 251 59.77 31.55 14.91
CA ASN A 251 58.83 30.78 14.08
C ASN A 251 58.21 29.61 14.85
N PRO A 252 56.92 29.29 14.59
CA PRO A 252 56.68 28.07 13.82
C PRO A 252 55.56 28.15 12.75
N ASN A 253 55.93 27.65 11.56
CA ASN A 253 55.19 26.99 10.48
C ASN A 253 53.62 27.10 10.39
N PRO A 254 53.05 27.62 9.28
CA PRO A 254 51.60 27.84 9.12
C PRO A 254 50.85 26.66 8.46
N ASN A 255 50.94 25.43 9.00
CA ASN A 255 50.35 24.24 8.35
C ASN A 255 49.34 23.42 9.19
N ALA A 256 48.81 23.94 10.30
CA ALA A 256 47.89 23.19 11.17
C ALA A 256 46.39 23.36 10.85
N ASN A 257 45.97 24.49 10.28
CA ASN A 257 44.53 24.82 10.16
C ASN A 257 43.84 24.40 8.85
N GLN A 258 44.60 24.06 7.79
CA GLN A 258 44.01 23.48 6.56
C GLN A 258 43.74 21.97 6.70
N ASN A 259 44.50 21.28 7.56
CA ASN A 259 44.37 19.82 7.76
C ASN A 259 43.15 19.44 8.60
N LEU A 260 42.65 20.30 9.50
CA LEU A 260 41.43 20.00 10.28
C LEU A 260 40.15 20.09 9.43
N THR A 261 40.07 21.04 8.51
CA THR A 261 38.89 21.25 7.65
C THR A 261 38.80 20.21 6.52
N GLN A 262 39.93 19.76 5.98
CA GLN A 262 39.95 18.64 5.03
C GLN A 262 39.61 17.30 5.70
N ASN A 263 40.13 17.02 6.90
CA ASN A 263 39.84 15.77 7.61
C ASN A 263 38.36 15.66 8.04
N LEU A 264 37.70 16.76 8.41
CA LEU A 264 36.29 16.73 8.79
C LEU A 264 35.37 16.49 7.58
N MET A 265 35.69 17.09 6.42
CA MET A 265 34.96 16.89 5.15
C MET A 265 35.16 15.47 4.56
N GLN A 266 36.35 14.89 4.70
CA GLN A 266 36.65 13.52 4.27
C GLN A 266 35.99 12.46 5.17
N ASN A 267 35.96 12.66 6.49
CA ASN A 267 35.27 11.75 7.42
C ASN A 267 33.74 11.75 7.21
N LEU A 268 33.14 12.89 6.86
CA LEU A 268 31.71 12.99 6.53
C LEU A 268 31.36 12.31 5.19
N THR A 269 32.24 12.38 4.19
CA THR A 269 32.04 11.68 2.91
C THR A 269 32.30 10.17 3.02
N GLN A 270 33.25 9.71 3.83
CA GLN A 270 33.48 8.28 4.08
C GLN A 270 32.34 7.65 4.90
N SER A 271 31.82 8.34 5.91
CA SER A 271 30.66 7.87 6.69
C SER A 271 29.40 7.73 5.82
N SER A 272 29.19 8.66 4.88
CA SER A 272 28.07 8.58 3.93
C SER A 272 28.23 7.46 2.90
N ARG A 273 29.46 7.21 2.40
CA ARG A 273 29.76 6.11 1.47
C ARG A 273 29.66 4.72 2.13
N GLN A 274 30.06 4.58 3.40
CA GLN A 274 29.88 3.32 4.15
C GLN A 274 28.40 3.03 4.43
N LYS A 275 27.57 4.06 4.62
CA LYS A 275 26.13 3.91 4.81
C LYS A 275 25.41 3.54 3.50
N GLU A 276 25.81 4.14 2.37
CA GLU A 276 25.33 3.76 1.04
C GLU A 276 25.76 2.34 0.65
N ASN A 277 27.01 1.93 0.88
CA ASN A 277 27.47 0.56 0.59
C ASN A 277 26.75 -0.51 1.42
N ARG A 278 26.36 -0.19 2.66
CA ARG A 278 25.61 -1.13 3.53
C ARG A 278 24.14 -1.26 3.14
N GLU A 279 23.58 -0.27 2.44
CA GLU A 279 22.22 -0.31 1.88
C GLU A 279 22.19 -0.95 0.48
N SER A 280 23.21 -0.73 -0.36
CA SER A 280 23.30 -1.34 -1.70
C SER A 280 23.73 -2.83 -1.68
N LEU A 281 24.51 -3.27 -0.69
CA LEU A 281 24.80 -4.71 -0.47
C LEU A 281 23.56 -5.52 -0.03
N LYS A 282 22.51 -4.88 0.48
CA LYS A 282 21.23 -5.54 0.79
C LYS A 282 20.25 -5.60 -0.40
N GLN A 283 20.60 -4.97 -1.54
CA GLN A 283 19.77 -4.93 -2.74
C GLN A 283 20.23 -5.89 -3.87
N ASN A 284 21.38 -6.56 -3.74
CA ASN A 284 21.92 -7.46 -4.76
C ASN A 284 21.73 -8.95 -4.41
N SER A 285 20.49 -9.39 -4.30
CA SER A 285 20.13 -10.80 -4.45
C SER A 285 18.76 -10.91 -5.12
N GLY A 286 18.76 -11.04 -6.44
CA GLY A 286 17.55 -11.27 -7.26
C GLY A 286 17.55 -10.46 -8.55
N LYS A 287 18.22 -10.98 -9.59
CA LYS A 287 18.02 -10.54 -10.98
C LYS A 287 16.68 -11.10 -11.45
N GLU A 288 15.80 -10.25 -11.97
CA GLU A 288 14.78 -10.67 -12.94
C GLU A 288 14.40 -9.51 -13.88
N GLN A 289 13.99 -9.90 -15.08
CA GLN A 289 14.14 -9.18 -16.35
C GLN A 289 13.09 -8.07 -16.55
N ASN A 290 13.53 -6.93 -17.11
CA ASN A 290 12.65 -5.86 -17.58
C ASN A 290 12.20 -6.12 -19.02
N GLY A 291 10.89 -6.26 -19.24
CA GLY A 291 10.24 -6.12 -20.53
C GLY A 291 9.68 -4.70 -20.69
N ASN A 292 10.00 -4.07 -21.81
CA ASN A 292 9.50 -2.75 -22.24
C ASN A 292 7.98 -2.73 -22.41
N THR A 293 7.32 -1.66 -21.97
CA THR A 293 6.18 -1.08 -22.69
C THR A 293 5.96 0.38 -22.30
N SER A 294 5.68 1.18 -23.33
CA SER A 294 5.73 2.63 -23.40
C SER A 294 4.36 3.30 -23.19
N ASN A 295 4.43 4.52 -22.62
CA ASN A 295 3.59 5.71 -22.85
C ASN A 295 2.08 5.67 -22.58
N GLY A 296 1.69 6.34 -21.48
CA GLY A 296 0.32 6.79 -21.24
C GLY A 296 0.04 7.22 -19.79
N THR A 297 0.86 8.11 -19.20
CA THR A 297 0.79 8.41 -17.75
C THR A 297 0.51 9.87 -17.36
N ASN A 298 0.11 10.74 -18.30
CA ASN A 298 -0.08 12.16 -17.97
C ASN A 298 -1.47 12.55 -17.43
N ASP A 299 -2.48 11.69 -17.46
CA ASP A 299 -3.87 12.09 -17.10
C ASP A 299 -4.34 11.72 -15.69
N TYR A 300 -3.50 11.12 -14.84
CA TYR A 300 -3.94 10.64 -13.51
C TYR A 300 -3.22 11.26 -12.31
N ILE A 301 -2.32 12.21 -12.56
CA ILE A 301 -1.53 12.88 -11.50
C ILE A 301 -2.39 13.95 -10.77
N GLY A 302 -3.39 14.52 -11.42
CA GLY A 302 -4.25 15.57 -10.83
C GLY A 302 -5.25 15.09 -9.76
N SER A 303 -5.47 13.78 -9.61
CA SER A 303 -6.42 13.24 -8.62
C SER A 303 -5.79 12.87 -7.27
N VAL A 304 -4.46 13.02 -7.11
CA VAL A 304 -3.71 12.60 -5.90
C VAL A 304 -3.65 13.70 -4.83
N GLU A 305 -4.14 14.90 -5.11
CA GLU A 305 -4.15 16.00 -4.13
C GLU A 305 -5.39 15.97 -3.22
N LYS A 306 -6.37 15.10 -3.50
CA LYS A 306 -7.62 14.98 -2.75
C LYS A 306 -7.57 14.01 -1.56
N TRP A 307 -6.36 13.62 -1.13
CA TRP A 307 -6.12 12.68 -0.02
C TRP A 307 -6.02 13.37 1.36
N ARG A 308 -6.85 14.38 1.61
CA ARG A 308 -7.04 15.01 2.92
C ARG A 308 -8.50 15.34 3.16
#